data_AF-A0AAU7CI86-F1
#
_entry.id   AF-A0AAU7CI86-F1
#
_cell.length_a   1.000
_cell.length_b   1.000
_cell.length_c   1.000
_cell.angle_alpha   90.00
_cell.angle_beta   90.00
_cell.angle_gamma   90.00
#
_symmetry.space_group_name_H-M   'P 1'
#
loop_
_entity.id
_entity.type
_entity.pdbx_description
1 polymer ?
#
loop_
_entity_poly.entity_id
_entity_poly.type
_entity_poly.pdbx_seq_one_letter_code
_entity_poly.pdbx_strand_id
1 'polypeptide(L)'
;MGYDGTLVLDFLAKTHQTSLLTDREKHLVGLAVTMTRGCQVCTRSRIEKAREAGIGDDLLNALVAIVSAVNAGVAAATAREGFRIADAASAEECGPLCSAEQPPAAERETTARRGEG
;
A
#
# COMPACT_ATOMS: atom_id res chain seq x y z
N MET A 1 -6.91 -29.29 -9.95
CA MET A 1 -7.07 -29.44 -8.48
C MET A 1 -8.00 -28.34 -8.02
N GLY A 2 -9.15 -28.67 -7.44
CA GLY A 2 -10.04 -27.68 -6.85
C GLY A 2 -9.43 -27.10 -5.57
N TYR A 3 -9.72 -25.84 -5.28
CA TYR A 3 -9.33 -25.21 -4.02
C TYR A 3 -10.05 -25.90 -2.86
N ASP A 4 -9.29 -26.54 -1.96
CA ASP A 4 -9.81 -27.08 -0.70
C ASP A 4 -9.81 -25.97 0.37
N GLY A 5 -11.02 -25.47 0.67
CA GLY A 5 -11.21 -24.37 1.62
C GLY A 5 -11.24 -24.78 3.09
N THR A 6 -11.14 -26.07 3.42
CA THR A 6 -11.24 -26.57 4.81
C THR A 6 -10.24 -25.93 5.74
N LEU A 7 -8.99 -25.77 5.28
CA LEU A 7 -7.92 -25.15 6.06
C LEU A 7 -8.24 -23.68 6.41
N VAL A 8 -8.80 -22.92 5.48
CA VAL A 8 -9.18 -21.51 5.73
C VAL A 8 -10.34 -21.41 6.71
N LEU A 9 -11.32 -22.30 6.61
CA LEU A 9 -12.44 -22.36 7.57
C LEU A 9 -11.95 -22.70 8.98
N ASP A 10 -11.01 -23.64 9.11
CA ASP A 10 -10.42 -24.00 10.41
C ASP A 10 -9.66 -22.82 11.03
N PHE A 11 -8.85 -22.10 10.26
CA PHE A 11 -8.18 -20.90 10.76
C PHE A 11 -9.16 -19.79 11.15
N LEU A 12 -10.22 -19.56 10.39
CA LEU A 12 -11.26 -18.60 10.75
C LEU A 12 -11.95 -19.00 12.07
N ALA A 13 -12.24 -20.28 12.28
CA ALA A 13 -12.81 -20.75 13.55
C ALA A 13 -11.84 -20.53 14.71
N LYS A 14 -10.57 -20.94 14.57
CA LYS A 14 -9.54 -20.81 15.61
C LYS A 14 -9.30 -19.36 16.04
N THR A 15 -9.25 -18.42 15.08
CA THR A 15 -9.04 -16.99 15.40
C THR A 15 -10.16 -16.39 16.24
N HIS A 16 -11.38 -16.94 16.17
CA HIS A 16 -12.52 -16.49 16.96
C HIS A 16 -12.59 -17.11 18.38
N GLN A 17 -11.82 -18.17 18.65
CA GLN A 17 -11.86 -18.91 19.93
C GLN A 17 -11.09 -18.26 21.09
N THR A 18 -10.30 -17.23 20.84
CA THR A 18 -9.55 -16.56 21.91
C THR A 18 -10.48 -15.97 22.99
N SER A 19 -10.14 -16.18 24.26
CA SER A 19 -10.83 -15.60 25.41
C SER A 19 -10.25 -14.24 25.84
N LEU A 20 -9.15 -13.82 25.23
CA LEU A 20 -8.46 -12.56 25.56
C LEU A 20 -9.17 -11.32 25.00
N LEU A 21 -10.06 -11.51 24.03
CA LEU A 21 -10.87 -10.47 23.44
C LEU A 21 -12.34 -10.79 23.63
N THR A 22 -13.11 -9.76 23.97
CA THR A 22 -14.57 -9.81 23.94
C THR A 22 -15.06 -9.97 22.50
N ASP A 23 -16.29 -10.46 22.33
CA ASP A 23 -16.89 -10.58 21.00
C ASP A 23 -17.00 -9.21 20.29
N ARG A 24 -17.29 -8.16 21.07
CA ARG A 24 -17.27 -6.78 20.57
C ARG A 24 -15.91 -6.42 19.96
N GLU A 25 -14.82 -6.69 20.66
CA GLU A 25 -13.47 -6.39 20.15
C GLU A 25 -13.13 -7.21 18.91
N LYS A 26 -13.48 -8.50 18.89
CA LYS A 26 -13.29 -9.36 17.70
C LYS A 26 -14.05 -8.83 16.47
N HIS A 27 -15.27 -8.35 16.66
CA HIS A 27 -16.05 -7.73 15.58
C HIS A 27 -15.37 -6.47 15.05
N LEU A 28 -14.98 -5.55 15.94
CA LEU A 28 -14.37 -4.27 15.55
C LEU A 28 -13.02 -4.47 14.85
N VAL A 29 -12.17 -5.36 15.36
CA VAL A 29 -10.87 -5.69 14.73
C VAL A 29 -11.09 -6.34 13.36
N GLY A 30 -11.97 -7.34 13.28
CA GLY A 30 -12.26 -8.02 12.01
C GLY A 30 -12.83 -7.06 10.96
N LEU A 31 -13.72 -6.16 11.36
CA LEU A 31 -14.30 -5.15 10.48
C LEU A 31 -13.26 -4.12 10.03
N ALA A 32 -12.37 -3.68 10.93
CA ALA A 32 -11.25 -2.80 10.57
C ALA A 32 -10.36 -3.41 9.47
N VAL A 33 -10.02 -4.69 9.62
CA VAL A 33 -9.20 -5.42 8.62
C VAL A 33 -9.89 -5.45 7.26
N THR A 34 -11.20 -5.76 7.20
CA THR A 34 -11.90 -5.83 5.91
C THR A 34 -12.03 -4.46 5.24
N MET A 35 -12.20 -3.40 6.03
CA MET A 35 -12.24 -2.02 5.54
C MET A 35 -10.87 -1.57 5.02
N THR A 36 -9.77 -1.83 5.74
CA THR A 36 -8.42 -1.51 5.27
C THR A 36 -8.06 -2.24 3.97
N ARG A 37 -8.56 -3.47 3.79
CA ARG A 37 -8.38 -4.24 2.55
C ARG A 37 -9.31 -3.84 1.40
N GLY A 38 -10.35 -3.05 1.66
CA GLY A 38 -11.33 -2.67 0.65
C GLY A 38 -12.24 -3.82 0.18
N CYS A 39 -12.36 -4.92 0.93
CA CYS A 39 -13.23 -6.04 0.54
C CYS A 39 -14.70 -5.73 0.86
N GLN A 40 -15.46 -5.25 -0.12
CA GLN A 40 -16.87 -4.85 0.07
C GLN A 40 -17.75 -5.99 0.61
N VAL A 41 -17.62 -7.20 0.05
CA VAL A 41 -18.41 -8.37 0.48
C VAL A 41 -18.08 -8.77 1.92
N CYS A 42 -16.80 -8.77 2.27
CA CYS A 42 -16.33 -9.09 3.61
C CYS A 42 -16.81 -8.04 4.62
N THR A 43 -16.71 -6.75 4.27
CA THR A 43 -17.15 -5.63 5.10
C THR A 43 -18.65 -5.67 5.34
N ARG A 44 -19.47 -5.90 4.30
CA ARG A 44 -20.93 -6.08 4.46
C ARG A 44 -21.25 -7.20 5.45
N SER A 45 -20.69 -8.39 5.24
CA SER A 45 -20.95 -9.54 6.12
C SER A 45 -20.52 -9.28 7.58
N ARG A 46 -19.42 -8.54 7.79
CA ARG A 46 -18.96 -8.19 9.12
C ARG A 46 -19.83 -7.12 9.78
N ILE A 47 -20.38 -6.16 9.04
CA ILE A 47 -21.35 -5.16 9.54
C ILE A 47 -22.64 -5.86 9.99
N GLU A 48 -23.18 -6.77 9.18
CA GLU A 48 -24.40 -7.53 9.51
C GLU A 48 -24.20 -8.29 10.84
N LYS A 49 -23.11 -9.04 10.97
CA LYS A 49 -22.78 -9.78 12.20
C LYS A 49 -22.53 -8.88 13.41
N ALA A 50 -21.91 -7.72 13.21
CA ALA A 50 -21.68 -6.76 14.30
C ALA A 50 -23.01 -6.20 14.82
N ARG A 51 -23.95 -5.86 13.92
CA ARG A 51 -25.29 -5.40 14.27
C ARG A 51 -26.10 -6.48 14.99
N GLU A 52 -26.02 -7.73 14.52
CA GLU A 52 -26.61 -8.89 15.20
C GLU A 52 -26.07 -9.06 16.64
N ALA A 53 -24.79 -8.74 16.85
CA ALA A 53 -24.16 -8.71 18.17
C ALA A 53 -24.48 -7.44 19.00
N GLY A 54 -25.43 -6.60 18.55
CA GLY A 54 -25.87 -5.39 19.26
C GLY A 54 -24.94 -4.19 19.13
N ILE A 55 -23.98 -4.20 18.20
CA ILE A 55 -23.10 -3.06 17.95
C ILE A 55 -23.86 -2.00 17.14
N GLY A 56 -24.08 -0.84 17.75
CA GLY A 56 -24.79 0.28 17.14
C GLY A 56 -23.99 1.03 16.07
N ASP A 57 -24.71 1.71 15.18
CA ASP A 57 -24.14 2.42 14.03
C ASP A 57 -23.21 3.58 14.44
N ASP A 58 -23.43 4.23 15.58
CA ASP A 58 -22.53 5.28 16.09
C ASP A 58 -21.10 4.75 16.29
N LEU A 59 -20.98 3.55 16.87
CA LEU A 59 -19.69 2.91 17.10
C LEU A 59 -19.07 2.42 15.78
N LEU A 60 -19.89 1.93 14.85
CA LEU A 60 -19.42 1.54 13.51
C LEU A 60 -18.90 2.76 12.73
N ASN A 61 -19.59 3.90 12.79
CA ASN A 61 -19.15 5.14 12.17
C ASN A 61 -17.86 5.68 12.82
N ALA A 62 -17.74 5.59 14.15
CA ALA A 62 -16.48 5.91 14.83
C ALA A 62 -15.33 5.00 14.37
N LEU A 63 -15.59 3.70 14.18
CA LEU A 63 -14.60 2.78 13.63
C LEU A 63 -14.21 3.15 12.19
N VAL A 64 -15.16 3.52 11.33
CA VAL A 64 -14.88 4.00 9.97
C VAL A 64 -13.91 5.19 10.01
N ALA A 65 -14.17 6.18 10.86
CA ALA A 65 -13.30 7.34 11.00
C ALA A 65 -11.86 6.96 11.41
N ILE A 66 -11.71 6.03 12.35
CA ILE A 66 -10.40 5.51 12.78
C ILE A 66 -9.68 4.81 11.60
N VAL A 67 -10.36 3.91 10.91
CA VAL A 67 -9.77 3.17 9.77
C VAL A 67 -9.39 4.12 8.64
N SER A 68 -10.23 5.11 8.33
CA SER A 68 -9.93 6.14 7.34
C SER A 68 -8.68 6.93 7.71
N ALA A 69 -8.55 7.36 8.97
CA ALA A 69 -7.37 8.10 9.44
C ALA A 69 -6.09 7.25 9.34
N VAL A 70 -6.14 5.98 9.75
CA VAL A 70 -5.01 5.05 9.65
C VAL A 70 -4.60 4.83 8.20
N ASN A 71 -5.55 4.54 7.30
CA ASN A 71 -5.27 4.31 5.89
C ASN A 71 -4.70 5.56 5.21
N ALA A 72 -5.25 6.75 5.49
CA ALA A 72 -4.72 8.01 4.99
C ALA A 72 -3.29 8.26 5.50
N GLY A 73 -3.02 7.95 6.77
CA GLY A 73 -1.69 8.02 7.36
C GLY A 73 -0.68 7.09 6.68
N VAL A 74 -1.06 5.84 6.40
CA VAL A 74 -0.22 4.88 5.66
C VAL A 74 0.10 5.39 4.27
N ALA A 75 -0.88 5.93 3.54
CA ALA A 75 -0.67 6.51 2.22
C ALA A 75 0.31 7.69 2.28
N ALA A 76 0.12 8.61 3.23
CA ALA A 76 0.99 9.76 3.41
C ALA A 76 2.43 9.37 3.78
N ALA A 77 2.60 8.43 4.73
CA ALA A 77 3.92 7.95 5.14
C ALA A 77 4.65 7.25 3.99
N THR A 78 3.94 6.39 3.25
CA THR A 78 4.49 5.69 2.08
C THR A 78 4.94 6.68 1.00
N ALA A 79 4.11 7.69 0.70
CA ALA A 79 4.46 8.71 -0.30
C ALA A 79 5.67 9.53 0.11
N ARG A 80 5.76 9.96 1.38
CA ARG A 80 6.91 10.71 1.91
C ARG A 80 8.21 9.93 1.81
N GLU A 81 8.16 8.64 2.16
CA GLU A 81 9.32 7.76 2.00
C GLU A 81 9.68 7.55 0.52
N GLY A 82 8.67 7.41 -0.34
CA GLY A 82 8.87 7.38 -1.79
C GLY A 82 9.58 8.63 -2.32
N PHE A 83 9.19 9.83 -1.89
CA PHE A 83 9.88 11.07 -2.24
C PHE A 83 11.33 11.06 -1.74
N ARG A 84 11.57 10.68 -0.48
CA ARG A 84 12.92 10.59 0.09
C ARG A 84 13.83 9.67 -0.73
N ILE A 85 13.32 8.51 -1.15
CA ILE A 85 14.07 7.55 -1.98
C ILE A 85 14.35 8.12 -3.38
N ALA A 86 13.34 8.73 -4.01
CA ALA A 86 13.48 9.32 -5.35
C ALA A 86 14.50 10.47 -5.37
N ASP A 87 14.48 11.34 -4.35
CA ASP A 87 15.41 12.46 -4.22
C ASP A 87 16.84 11.96 -3.92
N ALA A 88 16.99 10.91 -3.10
CA ALA A 88 18.30 10.31 -2.81
C ALA A 88 18.95 9.65 -4.03
N ALA A 89 18.17 9.00 -4.90
CA ALA A 89 18.67 8.42 -6.15
C ALA A 89 19.17 9.47 -7.15
N SER A 90 18.73 10.73 -7.01
CA SER A 90 19.23 11.86 -7.80
C SER A 90 20.55 12.45 -7.27
N ALA A 91 20.92 12.12 -6.03
CA ALA A 91 22.09 12.66 -5.33
C ALA A 91 23.32 11.73 -5.34
N GLU A 92 23.19 10.49 -5.81
CA GLU A 92 24.37 9.68 -6.15
C GLU A 92 25.02 10.25 -7.42
N GLU A 93 26.14 10.96 -7.25
CA GLU A 93 27.03 11.31 -8.36
C GLU A 93 27.37 10.03 -9.13
N CYS A 94 27.02 10.00 -10.42
CA CYS A 94 27.45 8.93 -11.32
C CYS A 94 28.98 8.81 -11.25
N GLY A 95 29.46 7.73 -10.63
CA GLY A 95 30.89 7.39 -10.63
C GLY A 95 31.43 7.19 -12.05
N PRO A 96 32.76 7.05 -12.22
CA PRO A 96 33.43 7.01 -13.52
C PRO A 96 32.96 5.90 -14.49
N LEU A 97 32.14 4.94 -14.03
CA LEU A 97 31.53 3.89 -14.85
C LEU A 97 30.23 4.33 -15.56
N CYS A 98 29.56 5.38 -15.07
CA CYS A 98 28.32 5.91 -15.61
C CYS A 98 28.48 7.28 -16.27
N SER A 99 29.67 7.88 -16.18
CA SER A 99 30.02 9.06 -16.97
C SER A 99 30.09 8.65 -18.44
N ALA A 100 29.17 9.14 -19.26
CA ALA A 100 29.32 9.07 -20.70
C ALA A 100 30.59 9.86 -21.04
N GLU A 101 31.69 9.16 -21.29
CA GLU A 101 32.95 9.73 -21.75
C GLU A 101 32.65 10.66 -22.92
N GLN A 102 32.67 11.97 -22.67
CA GLN A 102 32.46 12.97 -23.69
C GLN A 102 33.80 13.09 -24.41
N PRO A 103 33.92 12.69 -25.69
CA PRO A 103 35.20 12.79 -26.38
C PRO A 103 35.64 14.26 -26.42
N PRO A 104 36.95 14.53 -26.30
CA PRO A 104 37.46 15.89 -26.12
C PRO A 104 37.07 16.80 -27.28
N ALA A 105 36.80 18.07 -26.96
CA ALA A 105 36.31 19.12 -27.85
C ALA A 105 37.32 19.60 -28.93
N ALA A 106 38.20 18.74 -29.42
CA ALA A 106 39.32 19.08 -30.30
C ALA A 106 39.08 18.80 -31.80
N GLU A 107 37.87 18.42 -32.24
CA GLU A 107 37.58 18.18 -33.67
C GLU A 107 36.46 19.08 -34.23
N ARG A 108 36.15 20.20 -33.56
CA ARG A 108 35.29 21.24 -34.13
C ARG A 108 36.10 22.34 -34.80
N GLU A 109 36.96 21.98 -35.75
CA GLU A 109 37.43 22.99 -36.70
C GLU A 109 37.79 22.39 -38.06
N THR A 110 37.19 23.00 -39.09
CA THR A 110 37.61 22.97 -40.51
C THR A 110 37.21 21.76 -41.36
N THR A 111 36.00 21.80 -41.90
CA THR A 111 35.85 21.82 -43.37
C THR A 111 34.76 22.81 -43.76
N ALA A 112 35.23 24.00 -44.15
CA ALA A 112 34.44 25.02 -44.79
C ALA A 112 33.98 24.55 -46.20
N ARG A 113 32.81 25.07 -46.59
CA ARG A 113 32.29 25.23 -47.96
C ARG A 113 33.31 25.07 -49.11
N ARG A 114 33.01 24.17 -50.05
CA ARG A 114 33.19 24.26 -51.52
C ARG A 114 32.65 22.93 -52.08
N GLY A 115 31.82 22.80 -53.10
CA GLY A 115 31.41 23.60 -54.24
C GLY A 115 30.64 22.63 -55.16
N GLU A 116 29.96 23.21 -56.13
CA GLU A 116 28.99 22.63 -57.08
C GLU A 116 29.45 21.37 -57.84
N GLY A 117 28.46 20.57 -58.25
CA GLY A 117 28.56 19.44 -59.18
C GLY A 117 27.24 18.70 -59.30
#